data_AF-A0A672ZII6-F1
#
_entry.id   AF-A0A672ZII6-F1
#
_cell.length_a   1.000
_cell.length_b   1.000
_cell.length_c   1.000
_cell.angle_alpha   90.00
_cell.angle_beta   90.00
_cell.angle_gamma   90.00
#
_symmetry.space_group_name_H-M   'P 1'
#
loop_
_entity.id
_entity.type
_entity.pdbx_description
1 polymer ?
#
loop_
_entity_poly.entity_id
_entity_poly.type
_entity_poly.pdbx_seq_one_letter_code
_entity_poly.pdbx_strand_id
1 'polypeptide(L)'
;MDRLVLCVLLCAALVKGNSCPGRCICQHLSPTLTLLCAKTGLLFVPPTIDRKTVELRLTDNFITIIRRKDFFNMTSLVHLTLSRNTISQITPHAFVGLRSLRALHMDGNRLSVIKSDHFKGLINLRHLILGNNQIHQVAPNSFDEFVSTIEDLDLSNNNLRSLPWEAIARMTNINTLTLDHNLIDHIGAGTFTLLTKLVRLDMTSNRLQKLPPDSLFQHAQVLSDAKGSSSSTLAVSFGGNPLHCNCELLWLRRLTREDDLETCASPEHLMDKYFWSIQEEEFICEPPLITKHVATKPYVMEGQGVTLKCKAVGDPDPDIHWRSPDGKLVHNNSRTILYDNGTLDILITTLKDSGAFNCVASNAAGIATAAVEINMIPLPLFVNNTGHMREDPGLSDITTSSKSGNDTKGYDKQDRRVMVNELTSSSAVIRWPSERHIPGIRMYQIQYNSTYDLCVLAVYDDGITSLTATRVVGCVQFHTASEVSQCRFMHSQFLGGTMIIIIGGIIVASVLVFIIILMIRYKAYSSPEDGKTKVSSSMHSQTNGSQQRLQRSVSKQPSDEGQSMAPKECMAMLLTVVINLPLFHCLPR
;
A
#
# COMPACT_ATOMS: atom_id res chain seq x y z
N MET A 1 34.07 76.27 38.96
CA MET A 1 34.64 75.03 38.38
C MET A 1 33.61 73.90 38.39
N ASP A 2 32.97 73.66 39.53
CA ASP A 2 32.21 72.43 39.81
C ASP A 2 30.96 72.24 38.94
N ARG A 3 30.25 73.32 38.58
CA ARG A 3 29.12 73.25 37.62
C ARG A 3 29.56 72.85 36.21
N LEU A 4 30.79 73.16 35.80
CA LEU A 4 31.30 72.76 34.49
C LEU A 4 31.65 71.27 34.48
N VAL A 5 32.29 70.79 35.56
CA VAL A 5 32.60 69.36 35.76
C VAL A 5 31.33 68.53 35.85
N LEU A 6 30.30 69.01 36.56
CA LEU A 6 29.00 68.32 36.63
C LEU A 6 28.31 68.24 35.25
N CYS A 7 28.33 69.32 34.45
CA CYS A 7 27.80 69.29 33.09
C CYS A 7 28.61 68.37 32.16
N VAL A 8 29.94 68.33 32.26
CA VAL A 8 30.77 67.40 31.48
C VAL A 8 30.50 65.95 31.88
N LEU A 9 30.30 65.65 33.16
CA LEU A 9 29.92 64.32 33.64
C LEU A 9 28.49 63.93 33.22
N LEU A 10 27.54 64.87 33.20
CA LEU A 10 26.18 64.63 32.68
C LEU A 10 26.17 64.43 31.16
N CYS A 11 26.96 65.19 30.40
CA CYS A 11 27.15 64.96 28.96
C CYS A 11 27.85 63.62 28.68
N ALA A 12 28.84 63.23 29.47
CA ALA A 12 29.48 61.92 29.39
C ALA A 12 28.51 60.77 29.73
N ALA A 13 27.61 60.97 30.70
CA ALA A 13 26.57 60.00 31.06
C ALA A 13 25.43 59.90 30.02
N LEU A 14 25.24 60.94 29.20
CA LEU A 14 24.23 60.96 28.12
C LEU A 14 24.73 60.30 26.82
N VAL A 15 26.03 60.09 26.64
CA VAL A 15 26.55 59.18 25.61
C VAL A 15 26.62 57.76 26.18
N LYS A 16 25.45 57.15 26.40
CA LYS A 16 25.33 55.69 26.34
C LYS A 16 25.58 55.28 24.89
N GLY A 17 26.85 55.19 24.52
CA GLY A 17 27.28 54.81 23.17
C GLY A 17 26.60 53.50 22.78
N ASN A 18 25.94 53.50 21.63
CA ASN A 18 25.21 52.35 21.13
C ASN A 18 26.16 51.15 21.07
N SER A 19 25.86 50.10 21.83
CA SER A 19 26.76 48.97 22.09
C SER A 19 26.92 48.08 20.84
N CYS A 20 27.62 48.57 19.83
CA CYS A 20 27.95 47.79 18.66
C CYS A 20 29.04 46.77 19.03
N PRO A 21 28.83 45.45 18.79
CA PRO A 21 29.90 44.47 18.99
C PRO A 21 31.08 44.80 18.07
N GLY A 22 32.32 44.79 18.59
CA GLY A 22 33.50 45.36 17.90
C GLY A 22 33.94 44.70 16.57
N ARG A 23 33.24 43.65 16.11
CA ARG A 23 33.42 43.08 14.76
C ARG A 23 32.25 43.35 13.82
N CYS A 24 31.20 44.03 14.28
CA CYS A 24 29.96 44.26 13.56
C CYS A 24 29.82 45.73 13.15
N ILE A 25 28.99 45.97 12.14
CA ILE A 25 28.61 47.30 11.66
C ILE A 25 27.17 47.56 12.11
N CYS A 26 26.95 48.64 12.85
CA CYS A 26 25.63 49.04 13.34
C CYS A 26 25.16 50.29 12.60
N GLN A 27 24.05 50.18 11.88
CA GLN A 27 23.43 51.25 11.11
C GLN A 27 22.18 51.74 11.85
N HIS A 28 22.15 53.04 12.16
CA HIS A 28 21.01 53.72 12.75
C HIS A 28 20.37 54.63 11.69
N LEU A 29 19.39 54.12 10.95
CA LEU A 29 18.51 54.91 10.09
C LEU A 29 17.15 55.00 10.79
N SER A 30 16.95 56.00 11.65
CA SER A 30 15.69 56.16 12.40
C SER A 30 14.46 55.96 11.49
N PRO A 31 13.57 55.00 11.77
CA PRO A 31 13.40 54.27 13.04
C PRO A 31 14.13 52.91 13.16
N THR A 32 14.82 52.41 12.13
CA THR A 32 15.44 51.08 12.13
C THR A 32 16.86 51.06 12.69
N LEU A 33 17.15 50.02 13.48
CA LEU A 33 18.49 49.64 13.90
C LEU A 33 18.86 48.31 13.23
N THR A 34 19.79 48.37 12.27
CA THR A 34 20.30 47.20 11.55
C THR A 34 21.71 46.87 12.03
N LEU A 35 21.95 45.60 12.37
CA LEU A 35 23.21 45.10 12.92
C LEU A 35 23.78 44.00 12.02
N LEU A 36 24.94 44.28 11.41
CA LEU A 36 25.57 43.47 10.37
C LEU A 36 26.89 42.89 10.89
N CYS A 37 26.97 41.57 11.04
CA CYS A 37 28.18 40.85 11.45
C CYS A 37 28.60 39.78 10.41
N ALA A 38 28.28 39.97 9.13
CA ALA A 38 28.55 38.96 8.11
C ALA A 38 30.06 38.78 7.87
N LYS A 39 30.55 37.53 7.73
CA LYS A 39 31.97 37.21 7.44
C LYS A 39 32.96 37.67 8.51
N THR A 40 32.59 37.63 9.80
CA THR A 40 33.39 38.17 10.91
C THR A 40 34.09 37.10 11.77
N GLY A 41 33.95 35.83 11.39
CA GLY A 41 34.56 34.68 12.07
C GLY A 41 33.98 34.43 13.47
N LEU A 42 32.70 34.74 13.68
CA LEU A 42 32.03 34.54 14.97
C LEU A 42 31.81 33.05 15.25
N LEU A 43 32.27 32.59 16.42
CA LEU A 43 32.03 31.24 16.94
C LEU A 43 30.72 31.14 17.74
N PHE A 44 30.14 32.28 18.12
CA PHE A 44 28.92 32.40 18.92
C PHE A 44 28.25 33.75 18.65
N VAL A 45 26.94 33.84 18.93
CA VAL A 45 26.19 35.10 18.85
C VAL A 45 26.78 36.12 19.85
N PRO A 46 27.16 37.34 19.43
CA PRO A 46 27.74 38.34 20.34
C PRO A 46 26.81 38.67 21.52
N PRO A 47 27.30 38.67 22.78
CA PRO A 47 26.46 38.92 23.95
C PRO A 47 26.03 40.40 24.10
N THR A 48 26.73 41.33 23.43
CA THR A 48 26.55 42.78 23.53
C THR A 48 25.58 43.36 22.49
N ILE A 49 24.76 42.54 21.83
CA ILE A 49 23.76 43.02 20.85
C ILE A 49 22.70 43.90 21.53
N ASP A 50 22.39 45.05 20.91
CA ASP A 50 21.29 45.92 21.34
C ASP A 50 19.95 45.21 21.17
N ARG A 51 19.12 45.21 22.22
CA ARG A 51 17.81 44.54 22.22
C ARG A 51 16.75 45.30 21.41
N LYS A 52 17.05 46.53 20.99
CA LYS A 52 16.24 47.34 20.05
C LYS A 52 16.53 47.05 18.56
N THR A 53 17.49 46.17 18.24
CA THR A 53 17.80 45.81 16.85
C THR A 53 16.56 45.27 16.13
N VAL A 54 16.28 45.83 14.95
CA VAL A 54 15.15 45.47 14.07
C VAL A 54 15.57 44.45 13.03
N GLU A 55 16.83 44.50 12.57
CA GLU A 55 17.40 43.57 11.61
C GLU A 55 18.78 43.09 12.08
N LEU A 56 18.98 41.78 12.15
CA LEU A 56 20.22 41.16 12.61
C LEU A 56 20.74 40.16 11.58
N ARG A 57 21.90 40.46 10.97
CA ARG A 57 22.56 39.57 9.99
C ARG A 57 23.86 39.01 10.56
N LEU A 58 23.89 37.71 10.83
CA LEU A 58 25.04 36.94 11.33
C LEU A 58 25.56 35.92 10.30
N THR A 59 25.30 36.19 9.02
CA THR A 59 25.61 35.33 7.86
C THR A 59 27.10 35.01 7.71
N ASP A 60 27.45 33.86 7.12
CA ASP A 60 28.84 33.50 6.78
C ASP A 60 29.77 33.55 8.02
N ASN A 61 29.40 32.82 9.08
CA ASN A 61 30.17 32.71 10.33
C ASN A 61 30.31 31.23 10.74
N PHE A 62 30.83 30.97 11.95
CA PHE A 62 31.09 29.62 12.47
C PHE A 62 30.31 29.36 13.76
N ILE A 63 29.10 29.91 13.89
CA ILE A 63 28.24 29.71 15.05
C ILE A 63 27.73 28.26 15.01
N THR A 64 27.88 27.53 16.13
CA THR A 64 27.53 26.10 16.22
C THR A 64 26.24 25.82 17.02
N ILE A 65 25.91 26.68 17.99
CA ILE A 65 24.78 26.48 18.91
C ILE A 65 24.08 27.81 19.16
N ILE A 66 22.75 27.82 19.05
CA ILE A 66 21.91 28.93 19.49
C ILE A 66 21.47 28.71 20.94
N ARG A 67 21.86 29.62 21.82
CA ARG A 67 21.54 29.56 23.26
C ARG A 67 20.35 30.47 23.59
N ARG A 68 19.54 30.08 24.58
CA ARG A 68 18.37 30.86 25.06
C ARG A 68 18.67 32.33 25.41
N LYS A 69 19.90 32.64 25.84
CA LYS A 69 20.34 34.00 26.18
C LYS A 69 20.68 34.89 24.97
N ASP A 70 20.91 34.29 23.80
CA ASP A 70 21.49 34.97 22.65
C ASP A 70 20.50 36.01 22.08
N PHE A 71 19.24 35.59 21.88
CA PHE A 71 18.14 36.43 21.37
C PHE A 71 17.11 36.83 22.45
N PHE A 72 17.48 36.72 23.72
CA PHE A 72 16.58 37.02 24.84
C PHE A 72 16.09 38.48 24.80
N ASN A 73 14.78 38.65 24.93
CA ASN A 73 14.08 39.96 24.97
C ASN A 73 14.34 40.90 23.77
N MET A 74 14.62 40.36 22.57
CA MET A 74 14.73 41.14 21.33
C MET A 74 13.36 41.33 20.65
N THR A 75 12.43 41.99 21.34
CA THR A 75 11.02 42.10 20.92
C THR A 75 10.81 42.96 19.66
N SER A 76 11.74 43.86 19.34
CA SER A 76 11.72 44.69 18.13
C SER A 76 12.30 44.02 16.88
N LEU A 77 12.88 42.82 17.01
CA LEU A 77 13.55 42.14 15.90
C LEU A 77 12.53 41.59 14.90
N VAL A 78 12.67 42.00 13.64
CA VAL A 78 11.76 41.64 12.53
C VAL A 78 12.44 40.66 11.56
N HIS A 79 13.72 40.88 11.22
CA HIS A 79 14.50 39.99 10.36
C HIS A 79 15.74 39.44 11.08
N LEU A 80 15.92 38.12 11.03
CA LEU A 80 17.07 37.41 11.59
C LEU A 80 17.69 36.48 10.54
N THR A 81 18.95 36.74 10.18
CA THR A 81 19.71 35.92 9.22
C THR A 81 20.86 35.21 9.93
N LEU A 82 20.79 33.88 9.98
CA LEU A 82 21.79 32.95 10.52
C LEU A 82 22.38 32.05 9.44
N SER A 83 22.12 32.35 8.18
CA SER A 83 22.51 31.57 7.01
C SER A 83 24.02 31.33 6.92
N ARG A 84 24.42 30.19 6.33
CA ARG A 84 25.82 29.81 6.10
C ARG A 84 26.65 29.89 7.39
N ASN A 85 26.22 29.10 8.37
CA ASN A 85 26.92 28.90 9.63
C ASN A 85 27.15 27.39 9.85
N THR A 86 27.62 27.00 11.04
CA THR A 86 27.83 25.59 11.42
C THR A 86 26.80 25.13 12.47
N ILE A 87 25.61 25.74 12.50
CA ILE A 87 24.62 25.54 13.57
C ILE A 87 24.07 24.13 13.49
N SER A 88 24.34 23.32 14.52
CA SER A 88 23.84 21.95 14.64
C SER A 88 22.82 21.78 15.77
N GLN A 89 22.73 22.76 16.69
CA GLN A 89 21.82 22.70 17.84
C GLN A 89 21.14 24.05 18.12
N ILE A 90 19.84 23.98 18.39
CA ILE A 90 19.03 25.08 18.91
C ILE A 90 18.61 24.68 20.33
N THR A 91 18.83 25.53 21.32
CA THR A 91 18.35 25.24 22.68
C THR A 91 16.84 25.45 22.81
N PRO A 92 16.14 24.67 23.65
CA PRO A 92 14.72 24.82 23.92
C PRO A 92 14.30 26.27 24.19
N HIS A 93 13.28 26.75 23.47
CA HIS A 93 12.70 28.08 23.63
C HIS A 93 13.68 29.24 23.35
N ALA A 94 14.70 29.04 22.50
CA ALA A 94 15.69 30.08 22.21
C ALA A 94 15.10 31.33 21.53
N PHE A 95 13.99 31.19 20.80
CA PHE A 95 13.34 32.28 20.07
C PHE A 95 12.12 32.90 20.78
N VAL A 96 11.84 32.51 22.04
CA VAL A 96 10.59 32.91 22.74
C VAL A 96 10.39 34.43 22.93
N GLY A 97 11.48 35.21 22.84
CA GLY A 97 11.43 36.68 22.89
C GLY A 97 11.12 37.36 21.55
N LEU A 98 11.16 36.64 20.44
CA LEU A 98 11.14 37.17 19.06
C LEU A 98 9.73 37.36 18.50
N ARG A 99 8.84 37.98 19.28
CA ARG A 99 7.40 38.07 18.96
C ARG A 99 7.07 38.87 17.70
N SER A 100 7.93 39.79 17.27
CA SER A 100 7.76 40.60 16.06
C SER A 100 8.48 40.05 14.84
N LEU A 101 9.15 38.89 14.96
CA LEU A 101 9.96 38.32 13.90
C LEU A 101 9.06 37.86 12.75
N ARG A 102 9.40 38.30 11.53
CA ARG A 102 8.71 37.96 10.29
C ARG A 102 9.54 37.06 9.38
N ALA A 103 10.86 37.21 9.39
CA ALA A 103 11.76 36.39 8.57
C ALA A 103 12.86 35.77 9.43
N LEU A 104 12.98 34.45 9.35
CA LEU A 104 14.04 33.67 9.97
C LEU A 104 14.76 32.85 8.88
N HIS A 105 15.99 33.22 8.58
CA HIS A 105 16.85 32.49 7.66
C HIS A 105 17.89 31.69 8.43
N MET A 106 17.91 30.37 8.22
CA MET A 106 18.83 29.41 8.83
C MET A 106 19.39 28.44 7.77
N ASP A 107 19.35 28.83 6.50
CA ASP A 107 19.86 28.04 5.38
C ASP A 107 21.37 27.80 5.44
N GLY A 108 21.85 26.71 4.84
CA GLY A 108 23.28 26.38 4.81
C GLY A 108 23.86 26.15 6.20
N ASN A 109 23.20 25.32 7.01
CA ASN A 109 23.60 24.98 8.38
C ASN A 109 23.72 23.45 8.55
N ARG A 110 23.78 22.96 9.79
CA ARG A 110 23.98 21.53 10.14
C ARG A 110 22.87 21.01 11.05
N LEU A 111 21.66 21.57 10.95
CA LEU A 111 20.50 21.11 11.74
C LEU A 111 20.08 19.72 11.27
N SER A 112 19.86 18.81 12.22
CA SER A 112 19.46 17.42 11.93
C SER A 112 18.01 17.09 12.34
N VAL A 113 17.46 17.75 13.36
CA VAL A 113 16.11 17.51 13.88
C VAL A 113 15.45 18.82 14.28
N ILE A 114 14.18 18.99 13.92
CA ILE A 114 13.32 20.08 14.40
C ILE A 114 12.40 19.54 15.50
N LYS A 115 12.50 20.10 16.71
CA LYS A 115 11.67 19.75 17.87
C LYS A 115 10.57 20.79 18.08
N SER A 116 9.52 20.39 18.81
CA SER A 116 8.33 21.23 19.09
C SER A 116 8.61 22.48 19.94
N ASP A 117 9.78 22.57 20.56
CA ASP A 117 10.23 23.66 21.43
C ASP A 117 11.28 24.59 20.79
N HIS A 118 11.76 24.28 19.58
CA HIS A 118 12.75 25.11 18.87
C HIS A 118 12.16 26.46 18.44
N PHE A 119 10.98 26.45 17.81
CA PHE A 119 10.34 27.64 17.21
C PHE A 119 9.26 28.31 18.08
N LYS A 120 9.18 27.96 19.38
CA LYS A 120 8.20 28.55 20.30
C LYS A 120 8.38 30.07 20.44
N GLY A 121 7.26 30.80 20.33
CA GLY A 121 7.17 32.27 20.40
C GLY A 121 7.23 33.01 19.07
N LEU A 122 7.43 32.32 17.94
CA LEU A 122 7.53 32.91 16.59
C LEU A 122 6.15 33.21 15.96
N ILE A 123 5.25 33.83 16.72
CA ILE A 123 3.82 33.98 16.38
C ILE A 123 3.51 34.81 15.11
N ASN A 124 4.42 35.69 14.69
CA ASN A 124 4.25 36.57 13.52
C ASN A 124 5.15 36.18 12.33
N LEU A 125 5.73 34.97 12.36
CA LEU A 125 6.66 34.50 11.34
C LEU A 125 5.94 34.28 10.00
N ARG A 126 6.54 34.82 8.93
CA ARG A 126 6.04 34.78 7.55
C ARG A 126 6.97 34.00 6.63
N HIS A 127 8.27 34.17 6.80
CA HIS A 127 9.30 33.48 6.02
C HIS A 127 10.16 32.61 6.95
N LEU A 128 10.20 31.30 6.68
CA LEU A 128 11.07 30.35 7.37
C LEU A 128 11.93 29.61 6.34
N ILE A 129 13.20 29.98 6.28
CA ILE A 129 14.15 29.47 5.28
C ILE A 129 15.12 28.52 5.99
N LEU A 130 14.97 27.22 5.73
CA LEU A 130 15.73 26.11 6.34
C LEU A 130 16.46 25.26 5.29
N GLY A 131 16.49 25.70 4.03
CA GLY A 131 17.15 25.02 2.93
C GLY A 131 18.62 24.69 3.19
N ASN A 132 19.16 23.65 2.57
CA ASN A 132 20.57 23.23 2.73
C ASN A 132 20.94 22.97 4.20
N ASN A 133 20.23 22.04 4.84
CA ASN A 133 20.53 21.54 6.17
C ASN A 133 20.67 20.00 6.13
N GLN A 134 20.54 19.30 7.25
CA GLN A 134 20.62 17.83 7.34
C GLN A 134 19.37 17.24 8.01
N ILE A 135 18.25 17.97 7.95
CA ILE A 135 17.04 17.67 8.72
C ILE A 135 16.42 16.38 8.19
N HIS A 136 16.32 15.36 9.04
CA HIS A 136 15.68 14.09 8.70
C HIS A 136 14.35 13.88 9.44
N GLN A 137 14.08 14.66 10.50
CA GLN A 137 12.85 14.56 11.29
C GLN A 137 12.36 15.94 11.74
N VAL A 138 11.04 16.13 11.62
CA VAL A 138 10.29 17.30 12.11
C VAL A 138 9.23 16.81 13.08
N ALA A 139 9.18 17.37 14.30
CA ALA A 139 8.19 17.00 15.30
C ALA A 139 6.78 17.52 14.92
N PRO A 140 5.68 16.78 15.16
CA PRO A 140 4.34 17.14 14.69
C PRO A 140 3.90 18.58 15.00
N ASN A 141 4.15 19.03 16.24
CA ASN A 141 3.68 20.31 16.76
C ASN A 141 4.73 21.44 16.61
N SER A 142 5.72 21.30 15.72
CA SER A 142 6.80 22.31 15.57
C SER A 142 6.39 23.56 14.80
N PHE A 143 5.33 23.49 14.00
CA PHE A 143 4.86 24.59 13.15
C PHE A 143 3.61 25.31 13.68
N ASP A 144 3.00 24.81 14.76
CA ASP A 144 1.72 25.31 15.29
C ASP A 144 1.72 26.80 15.66
N GLU A 145 2.87 27.36 16.03
CA GLU A 145 2.99 28.76 16.49
C GLU A 145 2.80 29.78 15.35
N PHE A 146 3.14 29.41 14.12
CA PHE A 146 3.14 30.28 12.93
C PHE A 146 2.25 29.74 11.80
N VAL A 147 1.46 28.70 12.08
CA VAL A 147 0.60 28.03 11.09
C VAL A 147 -0.39 28.99 10.41
N SER A 148 -0.85 30.03 11.11
CA SER A 148 -1.76 31.04 10.57
C SER A 148 -1.06 32.26 9.95
N THR A 149 0.26 32.37 10.03
CA THR A 149 1.03 33.57 9.65
C THR A 149 2.09 33.33 8.59
N ILE A 150 2.49 32.08 8.35
CA ILE A 150 3.49 31.71 7.36
C ILE A 150 3.00 31.97 5.92
N GLU A 151 3.89 32.55 5.11
CA GLU A 151 3.71 32.96 3.71
C GLU A 151 4.73 32.25 2.79
N ASP A 152 5.89 31.86 3.32
CA ASP A 152 7.01 31.27 2.59
C ASP A 152 7.75 30.25 3.48
N LEU A 153 7.78 28.98 3.06
CA LEU A 153 8.44 27.87 3.77
C LEU A 153 9.39 27.12 2.84
N ASP A 154 10.68 27.25 3.10
CA ASP A 154 11.75 26.55 2.39
C ASP A 154 12.40 25.48 3.27
N LEU A 155 12.31 24.23 2.82
CA LEU A 155 12.91 23.03 3.41
C LEU A 155 13.78 22.28 2.37
N SER A 156 14.17 22.94 1.27
CA SER A 156 15.01 22.39 0.19
C SER A 156 16.30 21.73 0.68
N ASN A 157 16.87 20.81 -0.10
CA ASN A 157 18.20 20.23 0.16
C ASN A 157 18.36 19.73 1.61
N ASN A 158 17.50 18.80 2.03
CA ASN A 158 17.47 18.19 3.36
C ASN A 158 17.30 16.66 3.25
N ASN A 159 17.11 15.96 4.38
CA ASN A 159 16.98 14.50 4.44
C ASN A 159 15.56 14.05 4.85
N LEU A 160 14.55 14.89 4.64
CA LEU A 160 13.19 14.69 5.15
C LEU A 160 12.52 13.51 4.46
N ARG A 161 12.00 12.54 5.24
CA ARG A 161 11.15 11.44 4.70
C ARG A 161 9.66 11.76 4.73
N SER A 162 9.23 12.58 5.69
CA SER A 162 7.83 12.98 5.84
C SER A 162 7.78 14.29 6.63
N LEU A 163 6.63 14.95 6.59
CA LEU A 163 6.36 16.24 7.22
C LEU A 163 5.06 16.18 8.03
N PRO A 164 4.84 17.12 8.96
CA PRO A 164 3.55 17.26 9.64
C PRO A 164 2.49 17.82 8.66
N TRP A 165 1.99 16.97 7.77
CA TRP A 165 1.01 17.33 6.73
C TRP A 165 -0.23 18.01 7.31
N GLU A 166 -0.73 17.54 8.46
CA GLU A 166 -1.82 18.16 9.23
C GLU A 166 -1.55 19.62 9.66
N ALA A 167 -0.28 20.00 9.87
CA ALA A 167 0.08 21.39 10.15
C ALA A 167 0.18 22.20 8.86
N ILE A 168 0.75 21.63 7.80
CA ILE A 168 0.88 22.27 6.48
C ILE A 168 -0.51 22.55 5.87
N ALA A 169 -1.46 21.61 5.98
CA ALA A 169 -2.83 21.76 5.49
C ALA A 169 -3.61 22.94 6.10
N ARG A 170 -3.16 23.45 7.26
CA ARG A 170 -3.75 24.62 7.95
C ARG A 170 -3.06 25.94 7.59
N MET A 171 -2.01 25.93 6.76
CA MET A 171 -1.22 27.11 6.38
C MET A 171 -1.91 27.95 5.30
N THR A 172 -3.13 28.44 5.55
CA THR A 172 -3.97 29.15 4.57
C THR A 172 -3.41 30.47 4.01
N ASN A 173 -2.26 30.93 4.54
CA ASN A 173 -1.55 32.12 4.06
C ASN A 173 -0.29 31.81 3.21
N ILE A 174 0.05 30.53 3.01
CA ILE A 174 1.25 30.13 2.27
C ILE A 174 1.15 30.44 0.78
N ASN A 175 2.19 31.08 0.25
CA ASN A 175 2.35 31.43 -1.17
C ASN A 175 3.43 30.56 -1.83
N THR A 176 4.48 30.21 -1.09
CA THR A 176 5.60 29.38 -1.57
C THR A 176 5.86 28.23 -0.59
N LEU A 177 5.89 27.00 -1.13
CA LEU A 177 6.30 25.80 -0.41
C LEU A 177 7.39 25.09 -1.22
N THR A 178 8.60 25.05 -0.68
CA THR A 178 9.79 24.52 -1.37
C THR A 178 10.33 23.32 -0.60
N LEU A 179 10.20 22.13 -1.19
CA LEU A 179 10.50 20.82 -0.60
C LEU A 179 11.49 19.99 -1.44
N ASP A 180 12.15 20.60 -2.43
CA ASP A 180 13.02 19.90 -3.37
C ASP A 180 14.24 19.25 -2.71
N HIS A 181 14.82 18.26 -3.39
CA HIS A 181 16.02 17.53 -2.95
C HIS A 181 15.91 17.03 -1.50
N ASN A 182 14.88 16.22 -1.28
CA ASN A 182 14.60 15.56 -0.01
C ASN A 182 14.36 14.06 -0.24
N LEU A 183 13.86 13.35 0.76
CA LEU A 183 13.58 11.91 0.71
C LEU A 183 12.09 11.61 0.92
N ILE A 184 11.20 12.56 0.59
CA ILE A 184 9.77 12.47 0.89
C ILE A 184 9.14 11.39 0.01
N ASP A 185 8.52 10.39 0.62
CA ASP A 185 7.95 9.21 -0.05
C ASP A 185 6.43 9.31 -0.29
N HIS A 186 5.70 10.06 0.55
CA HIS A 186 4.27 10.30 0.43
C HIS A 186 3.88 11.74 0.83
N ILE A 187 2.72 12.19 0.37
CA ILE A 187 2.06 13.43 0.80
C ILE A 187 0.69 13.07 1.37
N GLY A 188 0.28 13.70 2.49
CA GLY A 188 -1.04 13.49 3.07
C GLY A 188 -2.16 13.91 2.11
N ALA A 189 -3.19 13.06 1.94
CA ALA A 189 -4.34 13.40 1.12
C ALA A 189 -5.07 14.64 1.68
N GLY A 190 -5.46 15.56 0.80
CA GLY A 190 -6.11 16.83 1.20
C GLY A 190 -5.18 17.91 1.75
N THR A 191 -3.85 17.70 1.77
CA THR A 191 -2.88 18.70 2.29
C THR A 191 -2.99 20.05 1.58
N PHE A 192 -3.27 20.06 0.27
CA PHE A 192 -3.22 21.28 -0.54
C PHE A 192 -4.59 21.94 -0.76
N THR A 193 -5.68 21.25 -0.40
CA THR A 193 -7.08 21.63 -0.70
C THR A 193 -7.49 22.99 -0.14
N LEU A 194 -6.89 23.43 0.98
CA LEU A 194 -7.17 24.72 1.62
C LEU A 194 -6.13 25.81 1.30
N LEU A 195 -5.07 25.49 0.54
CA LEU A 195 -3.93 26.39 0.29
C LEU A 195 -4.17 27.29 -0.93
N THR A 196 -5.29 28.01 -0.93
CA THR A 196 -5.79 28.80 -2.08
C THR A 196 -4.91 29.99 -2.49
N LYS A 197 -3.88 30.31 -1.71
CA LYS A 197 -2.88 31.35 -2.02
C LYS A 197 -1.56 30.82 -2.56
N LEU A 198 -1.39 29.50 -2.63
CA LEU A 198 -0.14 28.88 -3.07
C LEU A 198 0.09 29.21 -4.55
N VAL A 199 1.24 29.82 -4.85
CA VAL A 199 1.70 30.23 -6.18
C VAL A 199 2.88 29.36 -6.63
N ARG A 200 3.70 28.83 -5.71
CA ARG A 200 4.79 27.91 -6.02
C ARG A 200 4.80 26.71 -5.07
N LEU A 201 4.81 25.51 -5.66
CA LEU A 201 5.03 24.24 -4.99
C LEU A 201 6.18 23.49 -5.67
N ASP A 202 7.33 23.40 -5.01
CA ASP A 202 8.48 22.64 -5.52
C ASP A 202 8.65 21.35 -4.72
N MET A 203 8.61 20.22 -5.41
CA MET A 203 8.74 18.87 -4.85
C MET A 203 9.74 18.04 -5.66
N THR A 204 10.59 18.69 -6.45
CA THR A 204 11.57 18.02 -7.32
C THR A 204 12.57 17.18 -6.53
N SER A 205 13.16 16.16 -7.15
CA SER A 205 14.21 15.32 -6.54
C SER A 205 13.83 14.73 -5.17
N ASN A 206 12.67 14.08 -5.08
CA ASN A 206 12.17 13.40 -3.87
C ASN A 206 12.01 11.87 -4.09
N ARG A 207 11.25 11.19 -3.24
CA ARG A 207 10.95 9.75 -3.33
C ARG A 207 9.47 9.47 -3.58
N LEU A 208 8.73 10.46 -4.09
CA LEU A 208 7.30 10.36 -4.34
C LEU A 208 7.03 9.34 -5.45
N GLN A 209 6.28 8.30 -5.12
CA GLN A 209 5.79 7.35 -6.13
C GLN A 209 4.50 7.86 -6.79
N LYS A 210 3.68 8.61 -6.05
CA LYS A 210 2.43 9.21 -6.54
C LYS A 210 2.15 10.56 -5.91
N LEU A 211 1.28 11.33 -6.55
CA LEU A 211 0.72 12.58 -6.01
C LEU A 211 -0.77 12.36 -5.70
N PRO A 212 -1.26 12.82 -4.53
CA PRO A 212 -2.68 12.74 -4.23
C PRO A 212 -3.48 13.67 -5.17
N PRO A 213 -4.65 13.25 -5.68
CA PRO A 213 -5.55 14.15 -6.39
C PRO A 213 -5.97 15.31 -5.48
N ASP A 214 -5.77 16.54 -5.96
CA ASP A 214 -6.17 17.76 -5.25
C ASP A 214 -6.68 18.81 -6.26
N SER A 215 -7.67 19.60 -5.86
CA SER A 215 -8.23 20.68 -6.70
C SER A 215 -7.20 21.78 -7.00
N LEU A 216 -6.18 21.93 -6.14
CA LEU A 216 -5.05 22.82 -6.35
C LEU A 216 -4.39 22.61 -7.72
N PHE A 217 -4.15 21.35 -8.13
CA PHE A 217 -3.45 21.02 -9.37
C PHE A 217 -4.26 21.33 -10.64
N GLN A 218 -5.58 21.52 -10.54
CA GLN A 218 -6.40 21.96 -11.68
C GLN A 218 -6.04 23.41 -12.09
N HIS A 219 -5.67 24.25 -11.12
CA HIS A 219 -5.18 25.61 -11.37
C HIS A 219 -3.73 25.67 -11.91
N ALA A 220 -3.01 24.55 -11.89
CA ALA A 220 -1.65 24.43 -12.44
C ALA A 220 -1.63 24.07 -13.94
N GLN A 221 -2.78 24.05 -14.60
CA GLN A 221 -2.90 23.84 -16.05
C GLN A 221 -2.58 25.12 -16.84
N VAL A 222 -1.89 24.97 -17.98
CA VAL A 222 -1.67 26.07 -18.92
C VAL A 222 -2.80 26.07 -19.97
N LEU A 223 -3.86 26.84 -19.70
CA LEU A 223 -4.97 27.08 -20.64
C LEU A 223 -4.55 28.08 -21.73
N SER A 224 -3.94 27.57 -22.80
CA SER A 224 -3.45 28.39 -23.92
C SER A 224 -4.59 28.91 -24.82
N ASP A 225 -5.19 30.04 -24.45
CA ASP A 225 -6.12 30.77 -25.32
C ASP A 225 -5.37 31.52 -26.43
N ALA A 226 -5.93 31.52 -27.64
CA ALA A 226 -5.29 32.03 -28.88
C ALA A 226 -5.09 33.57 -28.95
N LYS A 227 -5.15 34.28 -27.81
CA LYS A 227 -4.85 35.70 -27.66
C LYS A 227 -4.07 36.00 -26.36
N GLY A 228 -2.88 35.39 -26.26
CA GLY A 228 -1.73 35.89 -25.52
C GLY A 228 -1.96 36.56 -24.16
N SER A 229 -2.33 35.79 -23.13
CA SER A 229 -1.94 36.02 -21.72
C SER A 229 -2.41 34.87 -20.82
N SER A 230 -1.96 33.64 -21.07
CA SER A 230 -2.24 32.48 -20.21
C SER A 230 -1.09 32.22 -19.22
N SER A 231 -0.97 33.04 -18.19
CA SER A 231 -0.14 32.68 -17.03
C SER A 231 -0.90 31.65 -16.21
N SER A 232 -0.32 30.46 -16.01
CA SER A 232 -0.73 29.63 -14.87
C SER A 232 -0.55 30.45 -13.59
N THR A 233 -1.52 30.36 -12.67
CA THR A 233 -1.46 31.08 -11.39
C THR A 233 -0.65 30.34 -10.34
N LEU A 234 -0.33 29.07 -10.62
CA LEU A 234 0.39 28.15 -9.75
C LEU A 234 1.46 27.40 -10.56
N ALA A 235 2.71 27.53 -10.14
CA ALA A 235 3.83 26.71 -10.58
C ALA A 235 3.98 25.50 -9.65
N VAL A 236 3.84 24.30 -10.21
CA VAL A 236 4.14 23.02 -9.54
C VAL A 236 5.30 22.37 -10.26
N SER A 237 6.28 21.83 -9.54
CA SER A 237 7.39 21.06 -10.11
C SER A 237 7.59 19.77 -9.31
N PHE A 238 7.61 18.62 -9.99
CA PHE A 238 7.73 17.29 -9.35
C PHE A 238 8.67 16.32 -10.10
N GLY A 239 9.45 16.79 -11.07
CA GLY A 239 10.48 15.99 -11.75
C GLY A 239 11.56 15.43 -10.81
N GLY A 240 12.27 14.40 -11.27
CA GLY A 240 13.28 13.69 -10.45
C GLY A 240 12.70 12.82 -9.32
N ASN A 241 11.40 12.51 -9.36
CA ASN A 241 10.74 11.57 -8.45
C ASN A 241 10.61 10.17 -9.09
N PRO A 242 10.68 9.07 -8.32
CA PRO A 242 10.54 7.71 -8.81
C PRO A 242 9.05 7.35 -9.02
N LEU A 243 8.41 7.99 -10.00
CA LEU A 243 6.96 7.87 -10.21
C LEU A 243 6.55 6.43 -10.54
N HIS A 244 5.44 6.01 -9.93
CA HIS A 244 4.76 4.74 -10.16
C HIS A 244 3.53 5.00 -11.02
N CYS A 245 3.70 4.79 -12.33
CA CYS A 245 2.81 5.27 -13.38
C CYS A 245 1.65 4.30 -13.66
N ASN A 246 0.85 4.05 -12.63
CA ASN A 246 -0.39 3.29 -12.72
C ASN A 246 -1.61 4.24 -12.80
N CYS A 247 -2.82 3.69 -12.74
CA CYS A 247 -4.06 4.48 -12.79
C CYS A 247 -4.20 5.56 -11.69
N GLU A 248 -3.45 5.52 -10.58
CA GLU A 248 -3.47 6.57 -9.56
C GLU A 248 -2.86 7.90 -10.05
N LEU A 249 -2.04 7.88 -11.10
CA LEU A 249 -1.49 9.07 -11.75
C LEU A 249 -2.24 9.48 -13.03
N LEU A 250 -3.28 8.75 -13.45
CA LEU A 250 -4.06 9.06 -14.66
C LEU A 250 -4.72 10.45 -14.58
N TRP A 251 -5.12 10.92 -13.39
CA TRP A 251 -5.67 12.27 -13.22
C TRP A 251 -4.63 13.37 -13.48
N LEU A 252 -3.37 13.11 -13.14
CA LEU A 252 -2.24 14.02 -13.35
C LEU A 252 -1.84 14.03 -14.82
N ARG A 253 -1.83 12.85 -15.47
CA ARG A 253 -1.57 12.71 -16.91
C ARG A 253 -2.56 13.49 -17.78
N ARG A 254 -3.79 13.68 -17.31
CA ARG A 254 -4.86 14.46 -17.98
C ARG A 254 -4.70 15.98 -17.91
N LEU A 255 -3.71 16.50 -17.19
CA LEU A 255 -3.46 17.94 -17.11
C LEU A 255 -2.64 18.42 -18.32
N THR A 256 -3.00 19.56 -18.90
CA THR A 256 -2.16 20.24 -19.92
C THR A 256 -1.05 21.02 -19.24
N ARG A 257 0.20 20.57 -19.40
CA ARG A 257 1.41 21.15 -18.80
C ARG A 257 2.59 21.13 -19.77
N GLU A 258 3.60 21.94 -19.48
CA GLU A 258 4.91 21.85 -20.11
C GLU A 258 5.65 20.59 -19.60
N ASP A 259 6.51 20.01 -20.44
CA ASP A 259 7.26 18.78 -20.15
C ASP A 259 8.53 19.13 -19.36
N ASP A 260 8.50 18.89 -18.04
CA ASP A 260 9.61 19.12 -17.10
C ASP A 260 10.54 17.88 -17.00
N LEU A 261 10.50 16.98 -18.00
CA LEU A 261 11.27 15.74 -18.08
C LEU A 261 11.01 14.77 -16.92
N GLU A 262 9.78 14.71 -16.40
CA GLU A 262 9.38 13.74 -15.39
C GLU A 262 9.40 12.32 -15.97
N THR A 263 9.89 11.34 -15.21
CA THR A 263 10.05 9.96 -15.68
C THR A 263 9.37 8.95 -14.77
N CYS A 264 8.85 7.88 -15.39
CA CYS A 264 8.29 6.74 -14.68
C CYS A 264 9.41 5.78 -14.25
N ALA A 265 9.47 5.44 -12.97
CA ALA A 265 10.39 4.43 -12.43
C ALA A 265 9.76 3.02 -12.38
N SER A 266 8.42 2.96 -12.44
CA SER A 266 7.65 1.72 -12.45
C SER A 266 6.24 1.98 -13.01
N PRO A 267 5.45 0.96 -13.40
CA PRO A 267 5.81 -0.46 -13.55
C PRO A 267 6.89 -0.71 -14.62
N GLU A 268 7.44 -1.92 -14.69
CA GLU A 268 8.60 -2.27 -15.53
C GLU A 268 8.42 -1.92 -17.03
N HIS A 269 7.20 -2.03 -17.56
CA HIS A 269 6.89 -1.70 -18.96
C HIS A 269 6.80 -0.18 -19.26
N LEU A 270 6.82 0.67 -18.22
CA LEU A 270 6.87 2.13 -18.31
C LEU A 270 8.18 2.71 -17.77
N MET A 271 9.10 1.88 -17.26
CA MET A 271 10.38 2.32 -16.70
C MET A 271 11.17 3.16 -17.72
N ASP A 272 11.76 4.26 -17.23
CA ASP A 272 12.56 5.24 -17.98
C ASP A 272 11.81 5.97 -19.13
N LYS A 273 10.50 5.79 -19.29
CA LYS A 273 9.67 6.61 -20.19
C LYS A 273 9.38 7.97 -19.55
N TYR A 274 9.33 9.03 -20.37
CA TYR A 274 8.86 10.35 -19.96
C TYR A 274 7.35 10.33 -19.69
N PHE A 275 6.93 10.82 -18.53
CA PHE A 275 5.56 10.76 -18.01
C PHE A 275 4.52 11.29 -19.01
N TRP A 276 4.76 12.46 -19.61
CA TRP A 276 3.85 13.11 -20.55
C TRP A 276 3.81 12.42 -21.93
N SER A 277 4.81 11.61 -22.28
CA SER A 277 4.87 10.89 -23.56
C SER A 277 4.01 9.62 -23.59
N ILE A 278 3.68 9.07 -22.43
CA ILE A 278 2.90 7.84 -22.25
C ILE A 278 1.43 8.12 -22.58
N GLN A 279 0.72 7.17 -23.19
CA GLN A 279 -0.71 7.30 -23.52
C GLN A 279 -1.59 7.06 -22.28
N GLU A 280 -2.78 7.65 -22.21
CA GLU A 280 -3.66 7.50 -21.04
C GLU A 280 -4.03 6.03 -20.77
N GLU A 281 -4.13 5.24 -21.83
CA GLU A 281 -4.48 3.82 -21.83
C GLU A 281 -3.37 2.93 -21.27
N GLU A 282 -2.13 3.42 -21.16
CA GLU A 282 -1.00 2.71 -20.54
C GLU A 282 -1.00 2.85 -19.00
N PHE A 283 -1.73 3.82 -18.41
CA PHE A 283 -1.82 4.00 -16.95
C PHE A 283 -2.84 3.03 -16.32
N ILE A 284 -2.46 1.75 -16.27
CA ILE A 284 -3.29 0.64 -15.81
C ILE A 284 -3.05 0.37 -14.31
N CYS A 285 -4.03 -0.19 -13.61
CA CYS A 285 -3.90 -0.77 -12.26
C CYS A 285 -4.39 -2.22 -12.29
N GLU A 286 -3.82 -3.09 -11.45
CA GLU A 286 -4.19 -4.50 -11.30
C GLU A 286 -5.03 -4.72 -10.03
N PRO A 287 -6.22 -5.35 -10.11
CA PRO A 287 -7.05 -5.61 -8.94
C PRO A 287 -6.40 -6.60 -7.96
N PRO A 288 -6.73 -6.55 -6.67
CA PRO A 288 -6.05 -7.35 -5.65
C PRO A 288 -6.33 -8.84 -5.82
N LEU A 289 -5.27 -9.65 -5.68
CA LEU A 289 -5.33 -11.11 -5.66
C LEU A 289 -4.82 -11.62 -4.31
N ILE A 290 -5.70 -12.26 -3.52
CA ILE A 290 -5.32 -12.85 -2.22
C ILE A 290 -4.58 -14.17 -2.46
N THR A 291 -3.25 -14.15 -2.31
CA THR A 291 -2.36 -15.29 -2.53
C THR A 291 -2.23 -16.21 -1.32
N LYS A 292 -2.56 -15.73 -0.11
CA LYS A 292 -2.53 -16.53 1.12
C LYS A 292 -3.60 -16.06 2.10
N HIS A 293 -4.36 -16.99 2.65
CA HIS A 293 -5.34 -16.75 3.71
C HIS A 293 -5.39 -18.00 4.60
N VAL A 294 -4.90 -17.91 5.85
CA VAL A 294 -4.79 -19.10 6.73
C VAL A 294 -4.73 -18.74 8.22
N ALA A 295 -5.38 -19.54 9.06
CA ALA A 295 -5.23 -19.50 10.52
C ALA A 295 -4.08 -20.40 10.98
N THR A 296 -3.36 -20.01 12.04
CA THR A 296 -2.34 -20.90 12.66
C THR A 296 -2.93 -22.14 13.32
N LYS A 297 -4.20 -22.09 13.71
CA LYS A 297 -4.97 -23.20 14.27
C LYS A 297 -6.43 -23.09 13.76
N PRO A 298 -7.00 -24.11 13.10
CA PRO A 298 -8.41 -24.11 12.71
C PRO A 298 -9.35 -24.41 13.89
N TYR A 299 -8.82 -25.01 14.96
CA TYR A 299 -9.52 -25.25 16.23
C TYR A 299 -8.76 -24.55 17.36
N VAL A 300 -9.46 -23.73 18.15
CA VAL A 300 -8.86 -22.92 19.22
C VAL A 300 -9.67 -23.09 20.49
N MET A 301 -9.04 -23.42 21.61
CA MET A 301 -9.75 -23.41 22.90
C MET A 301 -9.99 -21.98 23.37
N GLU A 302 -11.15 -21.75 23.98
CA GLU A 302 -11.50 -20.45 24.57
C GLU A 302 -10.39 -19.92 25.48
N GLY A 303 -10.08 -18.62 25.35
CA GLY A 303 -8.99 -17.96 26.04
C GLY A 303 -7.60 -18.13 25.43
N GLN A 304 -7.40 -18.99 24.41
CA GLN A 304 -6.11 -19.10 23.70
C GLN A 304 -5.98 -18.08 22.56
N GLY A 305 -4.74 -17.66 22.30
CA GLY A 305 -4.43 -16.82 21.14
C GLY A 305 -4.40 -17.59 19.81
N VAL A 306 -4.76 -16.92 18.72
CA VAL A 306 -4.69 -17.40 17.33
C VAL A 306 -4.26 -16.28 16.38
N THR A 307 -3.46 -16.63 15.37
CA THR A 307 -2.97 -15.72 14.33
C THR A 307 -3.62 -16.05 12.99
N LEU A 308 -4.18 -15.04 12.32
CA LEU A 308 -4.73 -15.12 10.97
C LEU A 308 -3.81 -14.37 10.01
N LYS A 309 -3.32 -15.06 8.98
CA LYS A 309 -2.40 -14.48 7.98
C LYS A 309 -3.13 -14.32 6.66
N CYS A 310 -3.27 -13.07 6.22
CA CYS A 310 -3.67 -12.75 4.87
C CYS A 310 -2.50 -12.09 4.12
N LYS A 311 -2.35 -12.42 2.84
CA LYS A 311 -1.48 -11.70 1.90
C LYS A 311 -2.21 -11.56 0.57
N ALA A 312 -2.13 -10.36 0.02
CA ALA A 312 -2.58 -10.04 -1.32
C ALA A 312 -1.44 -9.42 -2.13
N VAL A 313 -1.59 -9.44 -3.45
CA VAL A 313 -0.75 -8.73 -4.42
C VAL A 313 -1.66 -7.96 -5.36
N GLY A 314 -1.16 -6.89 -5.98
CA GLY A 314 -1.89 -6.05 -6.93
C GLY A 314 -1.11 -4.79 -7.22
N ASP A 315 -1.60 -3.97 -8.14
CA ASP A 315 -1.03 -2.66 -8.48
C ASP A 315 -2.16 -1.62 -8.36
N PRO A 316 -2.13 -0.69 -7.38
CA PRO A 316 -1.13 -0.55 -6.32
C PRO A 316 -1.15 -1.71 -5.32
N ASP A 317 -0.11 -1.81 -4.49
CA ASP A 317 -0.06 -2.70 -3.32
C ASP A 317 -1.36 -2.55 -2.48
N PRO A 318 -2.11 -3.63 -2.22
CA PRO A 318 -3.45 -3.53 -1.63
C PRO A 318 -3.47 -3.48 -0.10
N ASP A 319 -4.28 -2.57 0.44
CA ASP A 319 -4.54 -2.46 1.88
C ASP A 319 -5.37 -3.65 2.39
N ILE A 320 -4.94 -4.26 3.50
CA ILE A 320 -5.57 -5.45 4.08
C ILE A 320 -6.35 -5.09 5.36
N HIS A 321 -7.64 -5.41 5.35
CA HIS A 321 -8.57 -5.22 6.45
C HIS A 321 -9.27 -6.54 6.80
N TRP A 322 -9.70 -6.70 8.06
CA TRP A 322 -10.39 -7.91 8.51
C TRP A 322 -11.80 -7.61 8.98
N ARG A 323 -12.75 -8.49 8.61
CA ARG A 323 -14.11 -8.52 9.17
C ARG A 323 -14.29 -9.77 10.02
N SER A 324 -14.86 -9.61 11.20
CA SER A 324 -15.23 -10.71 12.11
C SER A 324 -16.44 -11.49 11.58
N PRO A 325 -16.75 -12.69 12.15
CA PRO A 325 -17.90 -13.51 11.74
C PRO A 325 -19.26 -12.81 11.83
N ASP A 326 -19.38 -11.77 12.66
CA ASP A 326 -20.57 -10.91 12.77
C ASP A 326 -20.58 -9.72 11.78
N GLY A 327 -19.65 -9.70 10.82
CA GLY A 327 -19.55 -8.71 9.73
C GLY A 327 -18.87 -7.38 10.09
N LYS A 328 -18.54 -7.16 11.37
CA LYS A 328 -17.91 -5.91 11.85
C LYS A 328 -16.44 -5.81 11.42
N LEU A 329 -15.96 -4.57 11.24
CA LEU A 329 -14.55 -4.30 10.98
C LEU A 329 -13.73 -4.52 12.26
N VAL A 330 -12.62 -5.26 12.15
CA VAL A 330 -11.71 -5.53 13.27
C VAL A 330 -10.73 -4.37 13.41
N HIS A 331 -10.58 -3.87 14.64
CA HIS A 331 -9.67 -2.78 15.00
C HIS A 331 -8.72 -3.21 16.12
N ASN A 332 -7.61 -2.48 16.28
CA ASN A 332 -6.68 -2.70 17.39
C ASN A 332 -7.35 -2.39 18.74
N ASN A 333 -7.30 -3.34 19.67
CA ASN A 333 -7.85 -3.21 21.03
C ASN A 333 -7.11 -4.17 21.98
N SER A 334 -7.60 -4.36 23.21
CA SER A 334 -6.97 -5.22 24.22
C SER A 334 -6.91 -6.72 23.84
N ARG A 335 -7.66 -7.13 22.82
CA ARG A 335 -7.86 -8.52 22.39
C ARG A 335 -7.35 -8.79 20.98
N THR A 336 -7.22 -7.79 20.12
CA THR A 336 -6.82 -7.95 18.72
C THR A 336 -5.74 -6.96 18.30
N ILE A 337 -4.75 -7.45 17.55
CA ILE A 337 -3.64 -6.68 16.96
C ILE A 337 -3.61 -6.95 15.46
N LEU A 338 -3.82 -5.90 14.66
CA LEU A 338 -3.61 -5.86 13.23
C LEU A 338 -2.20 -5.32 12.94
N TYR A 339 -1.47 -5.99 12.06
CA TYR A 339 -0.16 -5.59 11.58
C TYR A 339 -0.23 -5.06 10.15
N ASP A 340 0.67 -4.14 9.81
CA ASP A 340 0.79 -3.53 8.46
C ASP A 340 0.98 -4.56 7.34
N ASN A 341 1.46 -5.77 7.66
CA ASN A 341 1.61 -6.87 6.71
C ASN A 341 0.32 -7.69 6.47
N GLY A 342 -0.84 -7.22 6.96
CA GLY A 342 -2.15 -7.86 6.83
C GLY A 342 -2.42 -9.01 7.82
N THR A 343 -1.52 -9.30 8.75
CA THR A 343 -1.73 -10.31 9.80
C THR A 343 -2.63 -9.76 10.91
N LEU A 344 -3.55 -10.59 11.40
CA LEU A 344 -4.40 -10.31 12.56
C LEU A 344 -4.12 -11.34 13.67
N ASP A 345 -3.60 -10.89 14.80
CA ASP A 345 -3.54 -11.68 16.04
C ASP A 345 -4.77 -11.41 16.90
N ILE A 346 -5.42 -12.49 17.33
CA ILE A 346 -6.45 -12.49 18.37
C ILE A 346 -5.81 -13.09 19.61
N LEU A 347 -5.51 -12.25 20.61
CA LEU A 347 -4.76 -12.63 21.81
C LEU A 347 -5.57 -13.52 22.76
N ILE A 348 -6.88 -13.25 22.87
CA ILE A 348 -7.82 -13.97 23.72
C ILE A 348 -9.07 -14.25 22.89
N THR A 349 -9.31 -15.51 22.54
CA THR A 349 -10.53 -15.93 21.84
C THR A 349 -11.69 -16.16 22.80
N THR A 350 -12.90 -16.00 22.27
CA THR A 350 -14.17 -16.27 22.94
C THR A 350 -15.04 -17.15 22.04
N LEU A 351 -16.04 -17.83 22.58
CA LEU A 351 -16.98 -18.61 21.75
C LEU A 351 -17.69 -17.80 20.64
N LYS A 352 -17.76 -16.47 20.77
CA LYS A 352 -18.33 -15.56 19.75
C LYS A 352 -17.44 -15.38 18.52
N ASP A 353 -16.17 -15.75 18.60
CA ASP A 353 -15.21 -15.68 17.49
C ASP A 353 -15.25 -16.94 16.61
N SER A 354 -16.15 -17.90 16.87
CA SER A 354 -16.31 -19.07 16.01
C SER A 354 -17.00 -18.68 14.70
N GLY A 355 -16.40 -19.01 13.56
CA GLY A 355 -16.93 -18.73 12.22
C GLY A 355 -15.86 -18.23 11.24
N ALA A 356 -16.31 -17.64 10.13
CA ALA A 356 -15.45 -17.13 9.07
C ALA A 356 -15.01 -15.69 9.32
N PHE A 357 -13.72 -15.47 9.51
CA PHE A 357 -13.10 -14.15 9.42
C PHE A 357 -12.79 -13.82 7.96
N ASN A 358 -13.31 -12.72 7.45
CA ASN A 358 -13.10 -12.32 6.07
C ASN A 358 -11.93 -11.33 5.98
N CYS A 359 -10.83 -11.75 5.38
CA CYS A 359 -9.80 -10.82 4.90
C CYS A 359 -10.34 -10.10 3.66
N VAL A 360 -10.29 -8.78 3.67
CA VAL A 360 -10.65 -7.89 2.57
C VAL A 360 -9.39 -7.15 2.14
N ALA A 361 -8.95 -7.38 0.91
CA ALA A 361 -7.84 -6.66 0.29
C ALA A 361 -8.39 -5.66 -0.72
N SER A 362 -7.94 -4.41 -0.70
CA SER A 362 -8.47 -3.33 -1.54
C SER A 362 -7.39 -2.42 -2.09
N ASN A 363 -7.49 -2.04 -3.36
CA ASN A 363 -6.67 -1.01 -4.00
C ASN A 363 -7.50 -0.17 -4.99
N ALA A 364 -6.84 0.69 -5.77
CA ALA A 364 -7.50 1.58 -6.74
C ALA A 364 -8.25 0.84 -7.88
N ALA A 365 -7.87 -0.39 -8.21
CA ALA A 365 -8.52 -1.20 -9.26
C ALA A 365 -9.68 -2.07 -8.75
N GLY A 366 -9.73 -2.40 -7.45
CA GLY A 366 -10.83 -3.20 -6.92
C GLY A 366 -10.65 -3.75 -5.52
N ILE A 367 -11.49 -4.74 -5.20
CA ILE A 367 -11.57 -5.38 -3.88
C ILE A 367 -11.64 -6.89 -4.05
N ALA A 368 -10.85 -7.62 -3.28
CA ALA A 368 -10.91 -9.07 -3.14
C ALA A 368 -11.24 -9.45 -1.70
N THR A 369 -11.84 -10.62 -1.49
CA THR A 369 -12.21 -11.10 -0.16
C THR A 369 -11.98 -12.61 -0.06
N ALA A 370 -11.39 -13.06 1.04
CA ALA A 370 -11.16 -14.47 1.33
C ALA A 370 -11.52 -14.78 2.79
N ALA A 371 -12.25 -15.87 3.00
CA ALA A 371 -12.64 -16.35 4.31
C ALA A 371 -11.53 -17.20 4.96
N VAL A 372 -11.37 -17.06 6.27
CA VAL A 372 -10.55 -17.93 7.12
C VAL A 372 -11.43 -18.39 8.28
N GLU A 373 -11.76 -19.67 8.30
CA GLU A 373 -12.61 -20.25 9.34
C GLU A 373 -11.83 -20.57 10.62
N ILE A 374 -12.45 -20.30 11.76
CA ILE A 374 -11.98 -20.74 13.09
C ILE A 374 -13.14 -21.40 13.84
N ASN A 375 -12.88 -22.57 14.42
CA ASN A 375 -13.82 -23.28 15.28
C ASN A 375 -13.38 -23.15 16.74
N MET A 376 -14.25 -22.63 17.60
CA MET A 376 -13.95 -22.44 19.02
C MET A 376 -14.36 -23.67 19.83
N ILE A 377 -13.43 -24.16 20.66
CA ILE A 377 -13.66 -25.25 21.61
C ILE A 377 -13.90 -24.61 23.00
N PRO A 378 -15.04 -24.86 23.66
CA PRO A 378 -15.30 -24.33 25.00
C PRO A 378 -14.31 -24.92 26.01
N LEU A 379 -13.95 -24.12 27.02
CA LEU A 379 -13.10 -24.60 28.11
C LEU A 379 -13.85 -25.70 28.89
N PRO A 380 -13.23 -26.87 29.19
CA PRO A 380 -13.91 -27.92 29.94
C PRO A 380 -14.23 -27.46 31.37
N LEU A 381 -15.54 -27.44 31.69
CA LEU A 381 -16.02 -27.15 33.04
C LEU A 381 -15.67 -28.31 33.97
N PHE A 382 -14.74 -28.09 34.90
CA PHE A 382 -14.50 -29.00 36.02
C PHE A 382 -15.68 -28.97 36.99
N VAL A 383 -16.66 -29.86 36.78
CA VAL A 383 -17.73 -30.12 37.76
C VAL A 383 -17.11 -30.83 38.96
N ASN A 384 -16.88 -30.09 40.04
CA ASN A 384 -16.23 -30.61 41.24
C ASN A 384 -17.24 -31.43 42.07
N ASN A 385 -17.49 -32.67 41.66
CA ASN A 385 -18.58 -33.50 42.17
C ASN A 385 -18.21 -34.21 43.48
N THR A 386 -18.03 -33.46 44.57
CA THR A 386 -17.96 -34.02 45.93
C THR A 386 -19.38 -34.40 46.39
N GLY A 387 -19.85 -35.58 46.00
CA GLY A 387 -21.23 -36.03 46.25
C GLY A 387 -21.43 -37.54 46.10
N HIS A 388 -20.96 -38.31 47.09
CA HIS A 388 -21.31 -39.70 47.43
C HIS A 388 -22.34 -40.43 46.54
N MET A 389 -21.93 -41.51 45.86
CA MET A 389 -22.66 -42.80 45.83
C MET A 389 -21.75 -43.99 45.45
N ARG A 390 -21.43 -44.80 46.47
CA ARG A 390 -21.06 -46.24 46.51
C ARG A 390 -20.63 -46.98 45.22
N GLU A 391 -19.36 -47.40 45.21
CA GLU A 391 -18.86 -48.68 44.64
C GLU A 391 -19.58 -49.87 45.33
N ASP A 392 -19.68 -51.12 44.85
CA ASP A 392 -19.20 -51.85 43.65
C ASP A 392 -20.03 -53.18 43.55
N PRO A 393 -19.74 -54.25 42.73
CA PRO A 393 -18.68 -54.44 41.72
C PRO A 393 -19.16 -54.95 40.33
N GLY A 394 -18.29 -54.84 39.31
CA GLY A 394 -18.64 -55.23 37.93
C GLY A 394 -17.49 -55.57 36.96
N LEU A 395 -16.33 -56.03 37.44
CA LEU A 395 -15.19 -56.57 36.67
C LEU A 395 -14.66 -55.74 35.48
N SER A 396 -13.54 -55.06 35.71
CA SER A 396 -12.50 -54.92 34.68
C SER A 396 -11.45 -56.02 34.91
N ASP A 397 -10.96 -56.67 33.86
CA ASP A 397 -9.61 -57.21 33.88
C ASP A 397 -9.01 -57.39 32.47
N ILE A 398 -7.72 -57.10 32.35
CA ILE A 398 -6.93 -57.15 31.12
C ILE A 398 -5.82 -58.20 31.31
N THR A 399 -5.62 -59.14 30.37
CA THR A 399 -4.33 -59.86 30.26
C THR A 399 -4.05 -60.48 28.87
N THR A 400 -3.06 -59.90 28.19
CA THR A 400 -1.89 -60.54 27.55
C THR A 400 -1.96 -61.90 26.81
N SER A 401 -1.66 -61.83 25.51
CA SER A 401 -0.70 -62.66 24.73
C SER A 401 -0.70 -64.22 24.78
N SER A 402 -1.00 -64.80 23.61
CA SER A 402 -0.29 -65.93 22.93
C SER A 402 -0.03 -67.28 23.65
N LYS A 403 -0.63 -68.37 23.14
CA LYS A 403 -0.02 -69.34 22.17
C LYS A 403 -0.57 -70.79 22.34
N SER A 404 -0.80 -71.47 21.22
CA SER A 404 -0.88 -72.95 21.03
C SER A 404 -2.02 -73.74 21.70
N GLY A 405 -2.95 -74.26 20.89
CA GLY A 405 -3.90 -75.31 21.24
C GLY A 405 -4.72 -75.71 20.01
N ASN A 406 -4.37 -76.83 19.39
CA ASN A 406 -5.02 -77.32 18.17
C ASN A 406 -6.29 -78.07 18.54
N ASP A 407 -7.43 -77.78 17.90
CA ASP A 407 -8.36 -78.85 17.48
C ASP A 407 -9.37 -78.40 16.44
N THR A 408 -9.65 -79.30 15.50
CA THR A 408 -10.39 -79.02 14.27
C THR A 408 -11.90 -78.95 14.44
N LYS A 409 -12.52 -77.87 13.96
CA LYS A 409 -13.84 -77.90 13.30
C LYS A 409 -13.99 -76.69 12.38
N GLY A 410 -14.06 -76.95 11.07
CA GLY A 410 -14.20 -75.92 10.05
C GLY A 410 -15.58 -75.28 10.08
N TYR A 411 -15.61 -73.97 10.29
CA TYR A 411 -16.64 -73.07 9.76
C TYR A 411 -15.91 -71.83 9.26
N ASP A 412 -16.12 -71.50 7.99
CA ASP A 412 -15.39 -70.44 7.30
C ASP A 412 -15.53 -69.11 8.03
N LYS A 413 -14.39 -68.48 8.33
CA LYS A 413 -14.31 -67.22 9.09
C LYS A 413 -13.43 -66.18 8.38
N GLN A 414 -13.39 -66.27 7.04
CA GLN A 414 -12.55 -65.46 6.16
C GLN A 414 -13.24 -64.18 5.67
N ASP A 415 -14.58 -64.08 5.77
CA ASP A 415 -15.39 -63.08 5.06
C ASP A 415 -15.87 -61.90 5.94
N ARG A 416 -14.97 -61.33 6.75
CA ARG A 416 -15.26 -60.21 7.68
C ARG A 416 -14.22 -59.09 7.69
N ARG A 417 -13.70 -58.70 6.53
CA ARG A 417 -12.80 -57.53 6.40
C ARG A 417 -13.18 -56.67 5.20
N VAL A 418 -12.93 -55.37 5.33
CA VAL A 418 -12.83 -54.47 4.19
C VAL A 418 -11.60 -54.93 3.38
N MET A 419 -11.79 -55.24 2.10
CA MET A 419 -10.75 -55.71 1.20
C MET A 419 -10.53 -54.73 0.05
N VAL A 420 -9.28 -54.58 -0.37
CA VAL A 420 -8.92 -53.90 -1.61
C VAL A 420 -8.75 -54.95 -2.71
N ASN A 421 -9.47 -54.76 -3.80
CA ASN A 421 -9.33 -55.47 -5.06
C ASN A 421 -8.75 -54.51 -6.10
N GLU A 422 -8.10 -55.02 -7.15
CA GLU A 422 -7.71 -54.23 -8.35
C GLU A 422 -7.00 -52.91 -8.00
N LEU A 423 -5.81 -53.01 -7.41
CA LEU A 423 -4.95 -51.86 -7.11
C LEU A 423 -4.09 -51.48 -8.32
N THR A 424 -4.16 -50.22 -8.75
CA THR A 424 -3.29 -49.61 -9.76
C THR A 424 -2.49 -48.45 -9.17
N SER A 425 -1.66 -47.78 -9.98
CA SER A 425 -0.94 -46.57 -9.56
C SER A 425 -1.85 -45.35 -9.34
N SER A 426 -3.08 -45.36 -9.87
CA SER A 426 -4.02 -44.23 -9.82
C SER A 426 -5.40 -44.55 -9.23
N SER A 427 -5.73 -45.83 -9.02
CA SER A 427 -7.03 -46.28 -8.52
C SER A 427 -6.98 -47.55 -7.67
N ALA A 428 -7.99 -47.73 -6.81
CA ALA A 428 -8.19 -48.93 -5.99
C ALA A 428 -9.70 -49.22 -5.88
N VAL A 429 -10.10 -50.49 -5.91
CA VAL A 429 -11.51 -50.91 -5.72
C VAL A 429 -11.68 -51.51 -4.32
N ILE A 430 -12.61 -50.97 -3.52
CA ILE A 430 -12.82 -51.42 -2.14
C ILE A 430 -14.12 -52.22 -2.05
N ARG A 431 -14.09 -53.37 -1.38
CA ARG A 431 -15.26 -54.23 -1.12
C ARG A 431 -15.36 -54.55 0.36
N TRP A 432 -16.57 -54.59 0.91
CA TRP A 432 -16.81 -55.04 2.28
C TRP A 432 -18.15 -55.80 2.37
N PRO A 433 -18.26 -56.80 3.27
CA PRO A 433 -19.51 -57.52 3.45
C PRO A 433 -20.54 -56.68 4.19
N SER A 434 -21.77 -56.66 3.67
CA SER A 434 -22.93 -56.09 4.34
C SER A 434 -23.46 -57.10 5.35
N GLU A 435 -23.06 -56.97 6.62
CA GLU A 435 -23.58 -57.82 7.70
C GLU A 435 -24.30 -57.04 8.79
N ARG A 436 -25.55 -57.48 9.02
CA ARG A 436 -26.52 -57.06 10.05
C ARG A 436 -27.08 -55.65 9.87
N HIS A 437 -28.42 -55.61 9.89
CA HIS A 437 -29.25 -54.44 9.71
C HIS A 437 -28.94 -53.38 10.79
N ILE A 438 -28.15 -52.36 10.45
CA ILE A 438 -28.04 -51.14 11.25
C ILE A 438 -29.23 -50.27 10.84
N PRO A 439 -30.25 -50.07 11.69
CA PRO A 439 -31.35 -49.19 11.34
C PRO A 439 -30.83 -47.75 11.19
N GLY A 440 -31.25 -47.05 10.13
CA GLY A 440 -30.98 -45.63 9.95
C GLY A 440 -29.65 -45.23 9.29
N ILE A 441 -28.92 -46.13 8.61
CA ILE A 441 -27.77 -45.70 7.78
C ILE A 441 -28.25 -44.73 6.69
N ARG A 442 -27.66 -43.52 6.66
CA ARG A 442 -27.88 -42.53 5.59
C ARG A 442 -26.84 -42.64 4.47
N MET A 443 -25.58 -42.87 4.82
CA MET A 443 -24.46 -42.93 3.87
C MET A 443 -23.24 -43.66 4.45
N TYR A 444 -22.33 -44.06 3.58
CA TYR A 444 -20.98 -44.49 3.96
C TYR A 444 -19.98 -43.41 3.59
N GLN A 445 -19.06 -43.09 4.52
CA GLN A 445 -17.96 -42.16 4.31
C GLN A 445 -16.64 -42.93 4.26
N ILE A 446 -15.81 -42.62 3.28
CA ILE A 446 -14.44 -43.16 3.19
C ILE A 446 -13.49 -42.08 3.70
N GLN A 447 -12.65 -42.44 4.66
CA GLN A 447 -11.60 -41.58 5.19
C GLN A 447 -10.25 -42.23 4.92
N TYR A 448 -9.29 -41.47 4.40
CA TYR A 448 -7.93 -41.93 4.17
C TYR A 448 -6.92 -40.94 4.77
N ASN A 449 -5.76 -41.45 5.18
CA ASN A 449 -4.65 -40.66 5.70
C ASN A 449 -3.47 -40.63 4.72
N SER A 450 -2.53 -39.70 4.92
CA SER A 450 -1.24 -39.61 4.21
C SER A 450 -0.35 -40.86 4.34
N THR A 451 -0.70 -41.79 5.24
CA THR A 451 -0.03 -43.08 5.49
C THR A 451 -0.62 -44.27 4.71
N TYR A 452 -1.58 -44.03 3.80
CA TYR A 452 -2.31 -45.07 3.04
C TYR A 452 -3.20 -46.01 3.89
N ASP A 453 -3.57 -45.55 5.09
CA ASP A 453 -4.65 -46.15 5.88
C ASP A 453 -6.00 -45.68 5.33
N LEU A 454 -6.87 -46.60 4.93
CA LEU A 454 -8.22 -46.31 4.46
C LEU A 454 -9.27 -46.97 5.35
N CYS A 455 -10.20 -46.17 5.87
CA CYS A 455 -11.29 -46.62 6.73
C CYS A 455 -12.65 -46.30 6.10
N VAL A 456 -13.58 -47.27 6.17
CA VAL A 456 -14.98 -47.09 5.80
C VAL A 456 -15.79 -46.86 7.08
N LEU A 457 -16.54 -45.76 7.13
CA LEU A 457 -17.45 -45.42 8.24
C LEU A 457 -18.90 -45.44 7.75
N ALA A 458 -19.80 -46.02 8.55
CA ALA A 458 -21.24 -45.90 8.36
C ALA A 458 -21.75 -44.71 9.16
N VAL A 459 -22.51 -43.83 8.52
CA VAL A 459 -23.18 -42.68 9.14
C VAL A 459 -24.66 -43.02 9.33
N TYR A 460 -25.16 -42.97 10.56
CA TYR A 460 -26.54 -43.28 10.91
C TYR A 460 -27.10 -42.26 11.91
N ASP A 461 -28.42 -42.08 11.94
CA ASP A 461 -29.05 -41.29 13.00
C ASP A 461 -29.15 -42.13 14.28
N ASP A 462 -28.65 -41.60 15.40
CA ASP A 462 -28.95 -42.19 16.70
C ASP A 462 -30.41 -41.85 17.09
N GLY A 463 -31.27 -42.86 17.10
CA GLY A 463 -32.72 -42.72 17.31
C GLY A 463 -33.15 -42.17 18.68
N ILE A 464 -32.20 -41.91 19.57
CA ILE A 464 -32.41 -41.30 20.89
C ILE A 464 -32.14 -39.78 20.86
N THR A 465 -31.24 -39.31 19.99
CA THR A 465 -30.72 -37.93 20.01
C THR A 465 -30.90 -37.15 18.71
N SER A 466 -31.32 -37.81 17.62
CA SER A 466 -31.39 -37.27 16.25
C SER A 466 -30.10 -36.61 15.72
N LEU A 467 -28.97 -36.90 16.38
CA LEU A 467 -27.63 -36.54 15.93
C LEU A 467 -27.05 -37.62 15.00
N THR A 468 -26.28 -37.20 14.01
CA THR A 468 -25.56 -38.10 13.10
C THR A 468 -24.39 -38.78 13.81
N ALA A 469 -24.54 -40.06 14.12
CA ALA A 469 -23.50 -40.90 14.68
C ALA A 469 -22.67 -41.56 13.56
N THR A 470 -21.38 -41.80 13.83
CA THR A 470 -20.49 -42.50 12.91
C THR A 470 -19.91 -43.75 13.56
N ARG A 471 -19.85 -44.85 12.79
CA ARG A 471 -19.27 -46.13 13.24
C ARG A 471 -18.34 -46.68 12.18
N VAL A 472 -17.12 -47.02 12.58
CA VAL A 472 -16.15 -47.69 11.70
C VAL A 472 -16.66 -49.08 11.32
N VAL A 473 -16.80 -49.32 10.02
CA VAL A 473 -17.15 -50.61 9.41
C VAL A 473 -15.90 -51.49 9.30
N GLY A 474 -14.77 -50.86 8.96
CA GLY A 474 -13.45 -51.46 8.99
C GLY A 474 -12.40 -50.58 8.30
N CYS A 475 -11.13 -50.95 8.48
CA CYS A 475 -10.00 -50.27 7.84
C CYS A 475 -9.09 -51.27 7.13
N VAL A 476 -8.40 -50.80 6.11
CA VAL A 476 -7.44 -51.57 5.29
C VAL A 476 -6.24 -50.69 4.95
N GLN A 477 -5.05 -51.28 5.00
CA GLN A 477 -3.79 -50.64 4.60
C GLN A 477 -3.39 -51.17 3.22
N PHE A 478 -2.87 -50.31 2.35
CA PHE A 478 -2.35 -50.73 1.04
C PHE A 478 -1.13 -49.88 0.63
N HIS A 479 -0.32 -50.39 -0.29
CA HIS A 479 0.82 -49.66 -0.85
C HIS A 479 0.78 -49.80 -2.38
N THR A 480 0.86 -48.67 -3.09
CA THR A 480 0.95 -48.66 -4.56
C THR A 480 2.38 -48.91 -5.03
N ALA A 481 2.54 -49.58 -6.16
CA ALA A 481 3.86 -49.80 -6.77
C ALA A 481 4.36 -48.52 -7.45
N SER A 482 5.65 -48.20 -7.27
CA SER A 482 6.29 -47.03 -7.87
C SER A 482 6.72 -47.30 -9.33
N GLU A 483 5.80 -47.19 -10.28
CA GLU A 483 6.17 -47.20 -11.70
C GLU A 483 6.83 -45.88 -12.12
N VAL A 484 8.17 -45.91 -12.18
CA VAL A 484 8.97 -44.83 -12.77
C VAL A 484 8.83 -44.89 -14.29
N SER A 485 7.76 -44.31 -14.82
CA SER A 485 7.55 -44.15 -16.26
C SER A 485 8.45 -43.03 -16.81
N GLN A 486 9.36 -43.39 -17.71
CA GLN A 486 10.25 -42.44 -18.37
C GLN A 486 9.45 -41.44 -19.22
N CYS A 487 9.52 -40.14 -18.89
CA CYS A 487 9.05 -39.08 -19.78
C CYS A 487 9.90 -39.05 -21.07
N ARG A 488 9.41 -39.66 -22.16
CA ARG A 488 9.94 -39.41 -23.50
C ARG A 488 9.37 -38.10 -24.05
N PHE A 489 10.26 -37.24 -24.54
CA PHE A 489 9.93 -35.96 -25.15
C PHE A 489 9.25 -36.18 -26.52
N MET A 490 7.98 -35.78 -26.65
CA MET A 490 7.28 -35.75 -27.94
C MET A 490 7.59 -34.44 -28.68
N HIS A 491 8.23 -34.57 -29.83
CA HIS A 491 8.73 -33.46 -30.64
C HIS A 491 7.60 -32.73 -31.39
N SER A 492 7.22 -31.53 -30.92
CA SER A 492 6.17 -30.70 -31.56
C SER A 492 6.68 -29.39 -32.18
N GLN A 493 8.00 -29.19 -32.28
CA GLN A 493 8.58 -28.04 -32.99
C GLN A 493 8.80 -28.32 -34.48
N PHE A 494 7.72 -28.30 -35.28
CA PHE A 494 7.87 -28.21 -36.74
C PHE A 494 6.85 -27.32 -37.49
N LEU A 495 5.83 -26.75 -36.81
CA LEU A 495 4.92 -25.76 -37.41
C LEU A 495 5.18 -24.30 -36.98
N GLY A 496 5.83 -24.07 -35.83
CA GLY A 496 6.10 -22.70 -35.36
C GLY A 496 7.18 -21.97 -36.16
N GLY A 497 8.34 -22.60 -36.36
CA GLY A 497 9.51 -21.95 -36.99
C GLY A 497 9.29 -21.57 -38.45
N THR A 498 8.62 -22.42 -39.22
CA THR A 498 8.28 -22.14 -40.64
C THR A 498 7.27 -21.01 -40.78
N MET A 499 6.26 -20.93 -39.90
CA MET A 499 5.33 -19.80 -39.86
C MET A 499 6.02 -18.48 -39.52
N ILE A 500 6.93 -18.47 -38.54
CA ILE A 500 7.69 -17.27 -38.16
C ILE A 500 8.57 -16.77 -39.31
N ILE A 501 9.27 -17.66 -40.01
CA ILE A 501 10.11 -17.29 -41.17
C ILE A 501 9.26 -16.73 -42.33
N ILE A 502 8.10 -17.33 -42.61
CA ILE A 502 7.20 -16.85 -43.68
C ILE A 502 6.60 -15.48 -43.34
N ILE A 503 6.10 -15.28 -42.12
CA ILE A 503 5.52 -14.01 -41.67
C ILE A 503 6.59 -12.91 -41.64
N GLY A 504 7.78 -13.20 -41.10
CA GLY A 504 8.91 -12.26 -41.09
C GLY A 504 9.35 -11.86 -42.51
N GLY A 505 9.42 -12.82 -43.44
CA GLY A 505 9.75 -12.55 -44.84
C GLY A 505 8.75 -11.63 -45.54
N ILE A 506 7.45 -11.83 -45.31
CA ILE A 506 6.38 -10.97 -45.85
C ILE A 506 6.53 -9.53 -45.33
N ILE A 507 6.73 -9.35 -44.02
CA ILE A 507 6.89 -8.02 -43.40
C ILE A 507 8.10 -7.29 -44.01
N VAL A 508 9.26 -7.94 -44.11
CA VAL A 508 10.48 -7.34 -44.67
C VAL A 508 10.28 -6.96 -46.15
N ALA A 509 9.64 -7.82 -46.94
CA ALA A 509 9.33 -7.51 -48.33
C ALA A 509 8.37 -6.31 -48.46
N SER A 510 7.31 -6.25 -47.65
CA SER A 510 6.37 -5.12 -47.64
C SER A 510 7.04 -3.80 -47.25
N VAL A 511 7.92 -3.80 -46.25
CA VAL A 511 8.68 -2.61 -45.83
C VAL A 511 9.65 -2.16 -46.92
N LEU A 512 10.38 -3.07 -47.58
CA LEU A 512 11.27 -2.73 -48.68
C LEU A 512 10.52 -2.11 -49.87
N VAL A 513 9.36 -2.66 -50.24
CA VAL A 513 8.51 -2.08 -51.29
C VAL A 513 8.02 -0.67 -50.91
N PHE A 514 7.62 -0.47 -49.65
CA PHE A 514 7.19 0.85 -49.15
C PHE A 514 8.34 1.88 -49.19
N ILE A 515 9.55 1.49 -48.77
CA ILE A 515 10.75 2.34 -48.85
C ILE A 515 11.07 2.69 -50.30
N ILE A 516 10.99 1.74 -51.24
CA ILE A 516 11.23 2.00 -52.67
C ILE A 516 10.17 2.97 -53.22
N ILE A 517 8.89 2.83 -52.86
CA ILE A 517 7.83 3.77 -53.25
C ILE A 517 8.11 5.18 -52.71
N LEU A 518 8.55 5.30 -51.45
CA LEU A 518 8.94 6.59 -50.86
C LEU A 518 10.16 7.18 -51.56
N MET A 519 11.18 6.40 -51.88
CA MET A 519 12.35 6.88 -52.62
C MET A 519 12.01 7.31 -54.05
N ILE A 520 11.09 6.61 -54.73
CA ILE A 520 10.59 7.01 -56.06
C ILE A 520 9.80 8.31 -55.96
N ARG A 521 8.92 8.47 -54.96
CA ARG A 521 8.19 9.74 -54.74
C ARG A 521 9.13 10.88 -54.36
N TYR A 522 10.11 10.64 -53.50
CA TYR A 522 11.12 11.64 -53.13
C TYR A 522 11.94 12.08 -54.36
N LYS A 523 12.36 11.13 -55.21
CA LYS A 523 13.08 11.41 -56.45
C LYS A 523 12.22 12.09 -57.53
N ALA A 524 10.91 11.85 -57.52
CA ALA A 524 9.95 12.56 -58.38
C ALA A 524 9.65 13.99 -57.88
N TYR A 525 9.89 14.28 -56.59
CA TYR A 525 9.70 15.60 -55.98
C TYR A 525 10.97 16.47 -56.00
N SER A 526 12.11 15.93 -56.46
CA SER A 526 13.42 16.60 -56.41
C SER A 526 13.97 17.01 -57.78
N SER A 527 13.10 17.25 -58.76
CA SER A 527 13.44 18.00 -59.98
C SER A 527 13.02 19.46 -59.81
N PRO A 528 13.91 20.46 -60.00
CA PRO A 528 13.57 21.85 -59.83
C PRO A 528 13.07 22.46 -61.14
N GLU A 529 11.87 23.07 -61.13
CA GLU A 529 11.67 24.48 -61.49
C GLU A 529 10.22 24.96 -61.35
N ASP A 530 10.13 26.26 -61.07
CA ASP A 530 9.04 27.23 -61.33
C ASP A 530 7.56 26.92 -61.03
N GLY A 531 7.01 27.72 -60.10
CA GLY A 531 6.06 28.74 -60.54
C GLY A 531 4.54 28.46 -60.45
N LYS A 532 3.90 29.22 -59.55
CA LYS A 532 2.50 29.69 -59.57
C LYS A 532 1.40 28.76 -59.04
N THR A 533 0.67 29.33 -58.10
CA THR A 533 -0.63 28.89 -57.57
C THR A 533 -1.75 28.92 -58.62
N LYS A 534 -2.67 27.93 -58.56
CA LYS A 534 -4.15 28.15 -58.60
C LYS A 534 -4.98 26.85 -58.49
N VAL A 535 -6.10 26.95 -57.75
CA VAL A 535 -7.42 26.27 -57.97
C VAL A 535 -7.44 24.73 -57.83
N SER A 536 -8.29 24.08 -57.01
CA SER A 536 -9.76 24.19 -56.98
C SER A 536 -10.40 23.57 -55.72
N SER A 537 -11.71 23.79 -55.55
CA SER A 537 -12.61 23.24 -54.53
C SER A 537 -13.47 22.06 -55.04
N SER A 538 -14.30 21.48 -54.14
CA SER A 538 -15.21 20.32 -54.32
C SER A 538 -14.50 18.95 -54.35
N MET A 539 -15.05 17.81 -53.90
CA MET A 539 -16.40 17.40 -53.42
C MET A 539 -16.24 16.55 -52.13
N HIS A 540 -17.24 16.16 -51.30
CA HIS A 540 -18.71 16.35 -51.28
C HIS A 540 -19.24 16.26 -49.81
N SER A 541 -20.56 16.08 -49.60
CA SER A 541 -21.18 15.76 -48.30
C SER A 541 -22.20 14.61 -48.45
N GLN A 542 -22.38 13.77 -47.42
CA GLN A 542 -23.43 12.74 -47.37
C GLN A 542 -24.69 13.25 -46.67
N THR A 543 -25.87 12.76 -47.08
CA THR A 543 -27.18 13.21 -46.58
C THR A 543 -27.94 12.11 -45.82
N ASN A 544 -28.72 12.52 -44.82
CA ASN A 544 -29.63 11.67 -44.02
C ASN A 544 -30.91 11.27 -44.78
N GLY A 545 -31.57 10.17 -44.37
CA GLY A 545 -32.81 9.69 -45.01
C GLY A 545 -33.64 8.59 -44.29
N SER A 546 -34.00 8.81 -43.02
CA SER A 546 -35.30 8.48 -42.37
C SER A 546 -36.21 7.27 -42.75
N GLN A 547 -36.74 6.60 -41.70
CA GLN A 547 -38.16 6.16 -41.44
C GLN A 547 -38.66 4.68 -41.54
N GLN A 548 -39.22 4.24 -40.38
CA GLN A 548 -40.50 3.53 -40.11
C GLN A 548 -40.78 2.03 -40.40
N ARG A 549 -40.80 1.24 -39.31
CA ARG A 549 -41.99 0.60 -38.66
C ARG A 549 -42.96 -0.30 -39.47
N LEU A 550 -43.07 -1.59 -39.08
CA LEU A 550 -44.36 -2.27 -38.74
C LEU A 550 -44.20 -3.59 -37.95
N GLN A 551 -45.32 -4.12 -37.43
CA GLN A 551 -45.41 -5.06 -36.30
C GLN A 551 -45.69 -6.52 -36.71
N ARG A 552 -45.35 -7.49 -35.82
CA ARG A 552 -46.34 -8.46 -35.28
C ARG A 552 -45.84 -9.23 -34.05
N SER A 553 -46.78 -9.81 -33.31
CA SER A 553 -46.63 -10.46 -32.00
C SER A 553 -47.29 -11.85 -31.97
N VAL A 554 -46.96 -12.66 -30.95
CA VAL A 554 -47.84 -13.52 -30.10
C VAL A 554 -47.09 -14.77 -29.55
N SER A 555 -47.50 -15.22 -28.37
CA SER A 555 -46.88 -16.15 -27.40
C SER A 555 -47.30 -17.64 -27.52
N LYS A 556 -46.55 -18.55 -26.87
CA LYS A 556 -47.06 -19.51 -25.82
C LYS A 556 -46.01 -20.50 -25.25
N GLN A 557 -46.36 -21.07 -24.08
CA GLN A 557 -45.78 -22.15 -23.23
C GLN A 557 -46.98 -23.05 -22.77
N PRO A 558 -46.85 -24.16 -21.97
CA PRO A 558 -45.82 -25.22 -21.80
C PRO A 558 -46.44 -26.68 -21.67
N SER A 559 -45.72 -27.60 -20.99
CA SER A 559 -46.11 -28.82 -20.18
C SER A 559 -46.41 -30.23 -20.78
N ASP A 560 -45.67 -31.24 -20.27
CA ASP A 560 -45.99 -32.62 -19.74
C ASP A 560 -46.93 -33.61 -20.51
N GLU A 561 -46.99 -34.95 -20.30
CA GLU A 561 -46.42 -35.92 -19.32
C GLU A 561 -46.46 -37.38 -19.90
N GLY A 562 -45.95 -38.43 -19.20
CA GLY A 562 -46.28 -39.84 -19.52
C GLY A 562 -45.42 -40.96 -18.86
N GLN A 563 -46.06 -41.91 -18.13
CA GLN A 563 -45.42 -42.99 -17.33
C GLN A 563 -45.75 -44.42 -17.79
N SER A 564 -44.97 -45.43 -17.34
CA SER A 564 -45.41 -46.83 -17.14
C SER A 564 -44.49 -47.60 -16.15
N MET A 565 -44.90 -48.81 -15.68
CA MET A 565 -44.54 -49.39 -14.37
C MET A 565 -43.73 -50.74 -14.40
N ALA A 566 -43.26 -51.17 -13.21
CA ALA A 566 -42.21 -52.18 -12.93
C ALA A 566 -42.53 -53.69 -13.16
N PRO A 567 -41.56 -54.60 -12.95
CA PRO A 567 -41.45 -55.28 -11.64
C PRO A 567 -40.01 -55.36 -11.04
N LYS A 568 -39.88 -55.99 -9.85
CA LYS A 568 -38.67 -56.01 -8.99
C LYS A 568 -37.97 -57.38 -8.95
N GLU A 569 -36.64 -57.38 -8.82
CA GLU A 569 -35.85 -58.46 -8.19
C GLU A 569 -34.83 -57.88 -7.20
N CYS A 570 -34.48 -58.63 -6.16
CA CYS A 570 -33.52 -58.19 -5.12
C CYS A 570 -32.08 -58.54 -5.51
N MET A 571 -31.22 -57.52 -5.60
CA MET A 571 -29.77 -57.66 -5.75
C MET A 571 -29.05 -57.08 -4.52
N ALA A 572 -27.98 -57.72 -4.08
CA ALA A 572 -27.12 -57.21 -3.02
C ALA A 572 -26.40 -55.93 -3.49
N MET A 573 -26.34 -54.89 -2.65
CA MET A 573 -25.61 -53.67 -2.97
C MET A 573 -24.09 -53.92 -2.98
N LEU A 574 -23.51 -54.12 -4.16
CA LEU A 574 -22.10 -53.83 -4.39
C LEU A 574 -21.95 -52.33 -4.63
N LEU A 575 -21.30 -51.63 -3.69
CA LEU A 575 -20.86 -50.26 -3.90
C LEU A 575 -19.40 -50.27 -4.40
N THR A 576 -19.19 -49.99 -5.69
CA THR A 576 -17.85 -49.86 -6.26
C THR A 576 -17.46 -48.38 -6.23
N VAL A 577 -16.45 -48.03 -5.43
CA VAL A 577 -15.89 -46.66 -5.39
C VAL A 577 -14.53 -46.66 -6.05
N VAL A 578 -14.37 -45.83 -7.08
CA VAL A 578 -13.07 -45.58 -7.75
C VAL A 578 -12.48 -44.29 -7.17
N ILE A 579 -11.34 -44.42 -6.48
CA ILE A 579 -10.60 -43.28 -5.93
C ILE A 579 -9.51 -42.89 -6.91
N ASN A 580 -9.64 -41.74 -7.59
CA ASN A 580 -8.55 -41.17 -8.37
C ASN A 580 -7.51 -40.53 -7.43
N LEU A 581 -6.31 -41.12 -7.34
CA LEU A 581 -5.19 -40.55 -6.60
C LEU A 581 -4.53 -39.41 -7.41
N PRO A 582 -4.10 -38.31 -6.77
CA PRO A 582 -3.51 -37.17 -7.47
C PRO A 582 -2.14 -37.51 -8.07
N LEU A 583 -2.04 -37.42 -9.40
CA LEU A 583 -0.77 -37.44 -10.12
C LEU A 583 0.04 -36.19 -9.77
N PHE A 584 1.24 -36.36 -9.21
CA PHE A 584 2.22 -35.28 -9.10
C PHE A 584 2.68 -34.85 -10.50
N HIS A 585 2.08 -33.78 -11.04
CA HIS A 585 2.62 -33.11 -12.23
C HIS A 585 3.96 -32.45 -11.88
N CYS A 586 5.03 -32.95 -12.50
CA CYS A 586 6.33 -32.30 -12.46
C CYS A 586 6.27 -31.01 -13.29
N LEU A 587 6.38 -29.86 -12.63
CA LEU A 587 6.60 -28.57 -13.29
C LEU A 587 8.08 -28.45 -13.72
N PRO A 588 8.37 -27.96 -14.93
CA PRO A 588 9.75 -27.71 -15.36
C PRO A 588 10.36 -26.50 -14.60
N ARG A 589 11.70 -26.49 -14.51
CA ARG A 589 12.49 -25.32 -14.12
C ARG A 589 12.82 -24.47 -15.35
#